data_AF-A0A535E273-F1
#
_entry.id   AF-A0A535E273-F1
#
_cell.length_a   1.000
_cell.length_b   1.000
_cell.length_c   1.000
_cell.angle_alpha   90.00
_cell.angle_beta   90.00
_cell.angle_gamma   90.00
#
_symmetry.space_group_name_H-M   'P 1'
#
loop_
_entity.id
_entity.type
_entity.pdbx_description
1 polymer ?
#
loop_
_entity_poly.entity_id
_entity_poly.type
_entity_poly.pdbx_seq_one_letter_code
_entity_poly.pdbx_strand_id
1 'polypeptide(L)'
;MRGPSYARPCSIIRIETETRSSLDEFRATRPWPLDPFQVEAIEKLDTHRGVLVSAPTSSGKTVVADYCNFRARREGTKVIYTTPLKALSNQKFRDFQREFG
;
A
#
# COMPACT_ATOMS: atom_id res chain seq x y z
N MET A 1 34.75 -27.86 -39.12
CA MET A 1 33.86 -26.79 -38.63
C MET A 1 32.78 -27.43 -37.76
N ARG A 2 32.95 -27.42 -36.43
CA ARG A 2 31.95 -27.89 -35.47
C ARG A 2 31.71 -26.73 -34.50
N GLY A 3 30.56 -26.07 -34.60
CA GLY A 3 30.14 -25.07 -33.63
C GLY A 3 29.52 -25.76 -32.42
N PRO A 4 29.93 -25.46 -31.17
CA PRO A 4 29.24 -25.95 -29.99
C PRO A 4 28.52 -24.78 -29.31
N SER A 5 27.20 -24.78 -29.32
CA SER A 5 26.41 -24.15 -28.26
C SER A 5 24.95 -24.47 -28.50
N TYR A 6 24.31 -25.15 -27.55
CA TYR A 6 23.18 -24.61 -26.80
C TYR A 6 23.02 -25.51 -25.57
N ALA A 7 23.94 -25.36 -24.61
CA ALA A 7 23.65 -25.74 -23.25
C ALA A 7 22.45 -24.89 -22.82
N ARG A 8 21.29 -25.51 -22.60
CA ARG A 8 20.16 -24.84 -21.97
C ARG A 8 20.54 -24.61 -20.52
N PRO A 9 20.61 -23.36 -20.04
CA PRO A 9 20.64 -23.17 -18.61
C PRO A 9 19.29 -23.66 -18.08
N CYS A 10 19.34 -24.73 -17.27
CA CYS A 10 18.34 -24.99 -16.27
C CYS A 10 18.34 -23.76 -15.35
N SER A 11 17.45 -22.79 -15.60
CA SER A 11 17.18 -21.78 -14.60
C SER A 11 16.32 -22.46 -13.54
N ILE A 12 17.01 -23.00 -12.54
CA ILE A 12 16.51 -23.08 -11.16
C ILE A 12 15.58 -21.89 -10.96
N ILE A 13 14.27 -22.16 -10.87
CA ILE A 13 13.34 -21.20 -10.33
C ILE A 13 13.72 -21.16 -8.86
N ARG A 14 14.58 -20.20 -8.53
CA ARG A 14 14.83 -19.80 -7.15
C ARG A 14 13.47 -19.35 -6.65
N ILE A 15 12.79 -20.20 -5.89
CA ILE A 15 11.69 -19.78 -5.03
C ILE A 15 12.38 -18.95 -3.94
N GLU A 16 12.66 -17.69 -4.24
CA GLU A 16 12.92 -16.72 -3.19
C GLU A 16 11.59 -16.61 -2.45
N THR A 17 11.55 -17.22 -1.27
CA THR A 17 10.50 -16.99 -0.29
C THR A 17 10.66 -15.55 0.21
N GLU A 18 10.35 -14.57 -0.64
CA GLU A 18 10.25 -13.18 -0.24
C GLU A 18 9.01 -13.04 0.62
N THR A 19 9.23 -12.69 1.89
CA THR A 19 8.22 -12.20 2.82
C THR A 19 7.25 -11.30 2.05
N ARG A 20 5.97 -11.65 1.94
CA ARG A 20 4.98 -10.80 1.26
C ARG A 20 5.11 -9.38 1.81
N SER A 21 5.51 -8.44 0.97
CA SER A 21 5.63 -7.04 1.37
C SER A 21 4.23 -6.55 1.78
N SER A 22 4.14 -5.74 2.85
CA SER A 22 2.87 -5.11 3.28
C SER A 22 2.14 -4.42 2.12
N LEU A 23 2.92 -3.87 1.20
CA LEU A 23 2.47 -3.22 -0.01
C LEU A 23 1.73 -4.21 -0.93
N ASP A 24 2.22 -5.42 -1.11
CA ASP A 24 1.60 -6.42 -1.99
C ASP A 24 0.32 -6.98 -1.38
N GLU A 25 0.31 -7.19 -0.06
CA GLU A 25 -0.92 -7.55 0.67
C GLU A 25 -1.98 -6.45 0.50
N PHE A 26 -1.58 -5.19 0.67
CA PHE A 26 -2.49 -4.05 0.50
C PHE A 26 -2.96 -3.90 -0.95
N ARG A 27 -2.09 -4.10 -1.94
CA ARG A 27 -2.47 -4.10 -3.37
C ARG A 27 -3.53 -5.16 -3.66
N ALA A 28 -3.39 -6.35 -3.08
CA ALA A 28 -4.37 -7.44 -3.27
C ALA A 28 -5.76 -7.11 -2.72
N THR A 29 -5.89 -6.15 -1.79
CA THR A 29 -7.21 -5.72 -1.27
C THR A 29 -7.99 -4.82 -2.22
N ARG A 30 -7.37 -4.34 -3.31
CA ARG A 30 -7.96 -3.34 -4.21
C ARG A 30 -8.16 -3.90 -5.62
N PRO A 31 -9.26 -3.57 -6.29
CA PRO A 31 -9.50 -4.02 -7.66
C PRO A 31 -8.82 -3.14 -8.73
N TRP A 32 -8.08 -2.12 -8.33
CA TRP A 32 -7.35 -1.20 -9.23
C TRP A 32 -5.89 -1.02 -8.79
N PRO A 33 -4.97 -0.70 -9.72
CA PRO A 33 -3.58 -0.44 -9.39
C PRO A 33 -3.40 0.85 -8.58
N LEU A 34 -2.32 0.91 -7.81
CA LEU A 34 -1.92 2.09 -7.05
C LEU A 34 -1.11 3.05 -7.92
N ASP A 35 -1.32 4.34 -7.72
CA ASP A 35 -0.51 5.37 -8.38
C ASP A 35 0.93 5.38 -7.82
N PRO A 36 1.95 5.81 -8.59
CA PRO A 36 3.34 5.83 -8.13
C PRO A 36 3.55 6.58 -6.80
N PHE A 37 2.88 7.73 -6.61
CA PHE A 37 3.02 8.49 -5.37
C PHE A 37 2.40 7.76 -4.15
N GLN A 38 1.39 6.92 -4.37
CA GLN A 38 0.76 6.13 -3.31
C GLN A 38 1.70 5.01 -2.89
N VAL A 39 2.32 4.33 -3.86
CA VAL A 39 3.34 3.29 -3.61
C VAL A 39 4.51 3.87 -2.82
N GLU A 40 5.07 5.00 -3.27
CA GLU A 40 6.19 5.67 -2.59
C GLU A 40 5.82 6.07 -1.15
N ALA A 41 4.60 6.58 -0.94
CA ALA A 41 4.14 6.93 0.40
C ALA A 41 4.03 5.70 1.32
N ILE A 42 3.54 4.58 0.80
CA ILE A 42 3.40 3.31 1.54
C ILE A 42 4.77 2.74 1.92
N GLU A 43 5.71 2.70 0.98
CA GLU A 43 7.08 2.23 1.22
C GLU A 43 7.77 3.07 2.30
N LYS A 44 7.62 4.41 2.23
CA LYS A 44 8.17 5.32 3.25
C LYS A 44 7.52 5.10 4.62
N LEU A 45 6.21 4.87 4.67
CA LEU A 45 5.51 4.54 5.91
C LEU A 45 6.09 3.25 6.52
N ASP A 46 6.33 2.20 5.73
CA ASP A 46 6.87 0.93 6.21
C ASP A 46 8.28 1.06 6.80
N THR A 47 9.08 2.00 6.31
CA THR A 47 10.38 2.34 6.91
C THR A 47 10.29 3.18 8.19
N HIS A 48 9.11 3.24 8.83
CA HIS A 48 8.81 4.05 10.03
C HIS A 48 9.08 5.55 9.87
N ARG A 49 9.00 6.07 8.63
CA ARG A 49 9.11 7.51 8.36
C ARG A 49 7.74 8.16 8.26
N GLY A 50 7.65 9.41 8.69
CA GLY A 50 6.48 10.25 8.41
C GLY A 50 6.44 10.66 6.94
N VAL A 51 5.25 10.76 6.36
CA VAL A 51 5.02 11.18 4.98
C VAL A 51 4.12 12.42 4.91
N LEU A 52 4.47 13.36 4.05
CA LEU A 52 3.61 14.49 3.67
C LEU A 52 3.23 14.33 2.20
N VAL A 53 1.95 14.12 1.94
CA VAL A 53 1.44 13.93 0.57
C VAL A 53 0.67 15.17 0.14
N SER A 54 1.19 15.86 -0.88
CA SER A 54 0.51 16.99 -1.53
C SER A 54 0.13 16.58 -2.95
N ALA A 55 -1.18 16.52 -3.22
CA ALA A 55 -1.72 16.20 -4.54
C ALA A 55 -3.08 16.89 -4.74
N PRO A 56 -3.59 17.09 -5.97
CA PRO A 56 -4.89 17.71 -6.23
C PRO A 56 -6.07 16.90 -5.69
N THR A 57 -7.17 17.54 -5.26
CA THR A 57 -8.39 16.82 -4.86
C THR A 57 -8.84 15.84 -5.96
N SER A 58 -9.43 14.70 -5.57
CA SER A 58 -9.74 13.57 -6.46
C SER A 58 -8.56 12.66 -6.88
N SER A 59 -7.31 12.95 -6.52
CA SER A 59 -6.14 12.10 -6.85
C SER A 59 -6.00 10.81 -6.02
N GLY A 60 -6.99 10.44 -5.21
CA GLY A 60 -6.87 9.24 -4.36
C GLY A 60 -5.95 9.34 -3.15
N LYS A 61 -5.65 10.54 -2.61
CA LYS A 61 -4.88 10.71 -1.35
C LYS A 61 -5.37 9.84 -0.19
N THR A 62 -6.68 9.55 -0.14
CA THR A 62 -7.32 8.69 0.85
C THR A 62 -6.69 7.30 0.91
N VAL A 63 -6.16 6.78 -0.21
CA VAL A 63 -5.52 5.46 -0.27
C VAL A 63 -4.37 5.33 0.72
N VAL A 64 -3.61 6.41 0.92
CA VAL A 64 -2.51 6.44 1.90
C VAL A 64 -3.06 6.36 3.34
N ALA A 65 -4.21 6.98 3.61
CA ALA A 65 -4.86 6.88 4.91
C ALA A 65 -5.46 5.47 5.16
N ASP A 66 -6.03 4.84 4.12
CA ASP A 66 -6.53 3.47 4.19
C ASP A 66 -5.38 2.49 4.48
N TYR A 67 -4.19 2.73 3.90
CA TYR A 67 -3.00 1.96 4.21
C TYR A 67 -2.60 2.09 5.69
N CYS A 68 -2.63 3.30 6.25
CA CYS A 68 -2.38 3.51 7.68
C CYS A 68 -3.35 2.69 8.55
N ASN A 69 -4.63 2.60 8.17
CA ASN A 69 -5.61 1.78 8.88
C ASN A 69 -5.30 0.28 8.74
N PHE A 70 -5.00 -0.21 7.53
CA PHE A 70 -4.60 -1.59 7.28
C PHE A 70 -3.39 -1.99 8.14
N ARG A 71 -2.34 -1.16 8.13
CA ARG A 71 -1.13 -1.36 8.92
C ARG A 71 -1.43 -1.37 10.41
N ALA A 72 -2.22 -0.41 10.90
CA ALA A 72 -2.52 -0.31 12.32
C ALA A 72 -3.33 -1.50 12.85
N ARG A 73 -4.25 -2.04 12.04
CA ARG A 73 -4.95 -3.29 12.35
C ARG A 73 -3.98 -4.47 12.45
N ARG A 74 -3.00 -4.55 11.55
CA ARG A 74 -1.98 -5.61 11.54
C ARG A 74 -1.03 -5.51 12.73
N GLU A 75 -0.64 -4.30 13.11
CA GLU A 75 0.30 -4.03 14.20
C GLU A 75 -0.38 -3.90 15.58
N GLY A 76 -1.72 -3.88 15.65
CA GLY A 76 -2.46 -3.62 16.88
C GLY A 76 -2.31 -2.18 17.41
N THR A 77 -1.98 -1.23 16.53
CA THR A 77 -1.80 0.19 16.87
C THR A 77 -3.06 1.00 16.57
N LYS A 78 -3.08 2.27 16.99
CA LYS A 78 -4.21 3.18 16.80
C LYS A 78 -3.88 4.22 15.73
N VAL A 79 -4.86 4.56 14.89
CA VAL A 79 -4.78 5.64 13.90
C VAL A 79 -5.70 6.77 14.31
N ILE A 80 -5.21 8.00 14.22
CA ILE A 80 -6.01 9.21 14.43
C ILE A 80 -6.16 9.90 13.08
N TYR A 81 -7.40 10.06 12.63
CA TYR A 81 -7.74 10.81 11.43
C TYR A 81 -8.26 12.20 11.80
N THR A 82 -7.58 13.25 11.35
CA THR A 82 -7.95 14.64 11.65
C THR A 82 -8.37 15.37 10.37
N THR A 83 -9.41 16.19 10.48
CA THR A 83 -9.89 17.06 9.40
C THR A 83 -10.18 18.45 9.97
N PRO A 84 -9.99 19.53 9.20
CA PRO A 84 -10.20 20.89 9.69
C PRO A 84 -11.67 21.23 10.00
N LEU A 85 -12.64 20.44 9.54
CA LEU A 85 -14.07 20.71 9.71
C LEU A 85 -14.80 19.50 10.32
N LYS A 86 -15.63 19.76 11.35
CA LYS A 86 -16.43 18.72 12.03
C LYS A 86 -17.38 17.98 11.07
N ALA A 87 -17.98 18.69 10.11
CA ALA A 87 -18.87 18.08 9.14
C ALA A 87 -18.16 17.00 8.30
N LEU A 88 -16.92 17.27 7.89
CA LEU A 88 -16.08 16.33 7.13
C LEU A 88 -15.62 15.16 7.99
N SER A 89 -15.30 15.41 9.27
CA SER A 89 -15.00 14.36 10.24
C SER A 89 -16.19 13.40 10.40
N ASN A 90 -17.40 13.93 10.61
CA ASN A 90 -18.62 13.12 10.73
C ASN A 90 -18.91 12.30 9.47
N GLN A 91 -18.67 12.88 8.28
CA GLN A 91 -18.82 12.15 7.02
C GLN A 91 -17.83 10.99 6.96
N LYS A 92 -16.54 11.23 7.22
CA LYS A 92 -15.51 10.19 7.19
C LYS A 92 -15.71 9.13 8.27
N PHE A 93 -16.20 9.51 9.44
CA PHE A 93 -16.58 8.56 10.47
C PHE A 93 -17.66 7.58 9.98
N ARG A 94 -18.73 8.08 9.33
CA ARG A 94 -19.76 7.22 8.75
C ARG A 94 -19.25 6.37 7.59
N ASP A 95 -18.34 6.90 6.77
CA ASP A 95 -17.70 6.14 5.69
C ASP A 95 -16.90 4.97 6.28
N PHE A 96 -16.06 5.25 7.28
CA PHE A 96 -15.26 4.24 7.96
C PHE A 96 -16.11 3.24 8.75
N GLN A 97 -17.19 3.65 9.40
CA GLN A 97 -18.12 2.70 10.04
C GLN A 97 -18.76 1.76 9.02
N ARG A 98 -19.12 2.24 7.84
CA ARG A 98 -19.70 1.39 6.79
C ARG A 98 -18.68 0.42 6.20
N GLU A 99 -17.42 0.83 6.08
CA GLU A 99 -16.36 0.03 5.47
C GLU A 99 -15.69 -0.94 6.46
N PHE A 100 -15.65 -0.57 7.74
CA PHE A 100 -14.79 -1.23 8.73
C PHE A 100 -15.47 -1.60 10.06
N GLY A 101 -16.73 -1.19 10.26
CA GLY A 101 -17.52 -1.45 11.47
C GLY A 101 -18.48 -2.61 11.29
#